data_AF-A0A0R3RBF0-F1
#
_entry.id   AF-A0A0R3RBF0-F1
#
_cell.length_a   1.000
_cell.length_b   1.000
_cell.length_c   1.000
_cell.angle_alpha   90.00
_cell.angle_beta   90.00
_cell.angle_gamma   90.00
#
_symmetry.space_group_name_H-M   'P 1'
#
loop_
_entity.id
_entity.type
_entity.pdbx_description
1 polymer ?
#
loop_
_entity_poly.entity_id
_entity_poly.type
_entity_poly.pdbx_seq_one_letter_code
_entity_poly.pdbx_strand_id
1 'polypeptide(L)'
;MIIYSSDRVVKCTLCHERLEDTHFVQCPSVSGHKFCFPCSRESIKKQGSAQEVYCPSGEKCPLAGSHMPWAFMQGEIATILGDDFEQFKKEREANNSTTTALVQNSTNQVTN
;
A
#
# COMPACT_ATOMS: atom_id res chain seq x y z
N MET A 1 -38.42 -7.01 -22.62
CA MET A 1 -38.43 -6.65 -21.19
C MET A 1 -37.06 -7.02 -20.64
N ILE A 2 -36.15 -6.05 -20.57
CA ILE A 2 -34.80 -6.24 -20.03
C ILE A 2 -34.91 -6.10 -18.51
N ILE A 3 -34.69 -7.15 -17.71
CA ILE A 3 -34.38 -6.96 -16.30
C ILE A 3 -33.41 -8.06 -15.83
N TYR A 4 -32.41 -7.63 -15.07
CA TYR A 4 -31.40 -8.35 -14.28
C TYR A 4 -30.07 -8.72 -14.94
N SER A 5 -29.31 -7.69 -15.34
CA SER A 5 -27.88 -7.72 -15.02
C SER A 5 -27.71 -7.19 -13.60
N SER A 6 -27.69 -8.08 -12.59
CA SER A 6 -27.16 -7.74 -11.27
C SER A 6 -25.67 -7.47 -11.41
N ASP A 7 -25.31 -6.29 -11.89
CA ASP A 7 -23.99 -5.74 -11.65
C ASP A 7 -23.84 -5.68 -10.13
N ARG A 8 -23.09 -6.63 -9.57
CA ARG A 8 -22.89 -6.70 -8.11
C ARG A 8 -22.11 -5.45 -7.74
N VAL A 9 -22.82 -4.41 -7.33
CA VAL A 9 -22.23 -3.13 -6.93
C VAL A 9 -21.17 -3.38 -5.87
N VAL A 10 -19.91 -3.25 -6.28
CA VAL A 10 -18.77 -3.38 -5.39
C VAL A 10 -18.57 -2.04 -4.69
N LYS A 11 -18.25 -2.07 -3.39
CA LYS A 11 -18.06 -0.86 -2.58
C LYS A 11 -16.70 -0.84 -1.92
N CYS A 12 -16.15 0.36 -1.76
CA CYS A 12 -14.93 0.59 -1.01
C CYS A 12 -15.15 0.22 0.45
N THR A 13 -14.24 -0.56 1.05
CA THR A 13 -14.31 -0.92 2.47
C THR A 13 -14.12 0.29 3.40
N LEU A 14 -13.47 1.36 2.92
CA LEU A 14 -13.17 2.55 3.72
C LEU A 14 -14.27 3.61 3.59
N CYS A 15 -14.50 4.16 2.40
CA CYS A 15 -15.50 5.21 2.20
C CYS A 15 -16.93 4.69 1.92
N HIS A 16 -17.11 3.37 1.71
CA HIS A 16 -18.40 2.75 1.42
C HIS A 16 -19.09 3.22 0.12
N GLU A 17 -18.39 4.02 -0.69
CA GLU A 17 -18.81 4.43 -2.01
C GLU A 17 -18.67 3.30 -3.03
N ARG A 18 -19.41 3.42 -4.15
CA ARG A 18 -19.33 2.47 -5.25
C ARG A 18 -17.95 2.49 -5.89
N LEU A 19 -17.38 1.31 -6.13
CA LEU A 19 -16.17 1.14 -6.94
C LEU A 19 -16.55 1.09 -8.41
N GLU A 20 -15.77 1.79 -9.22
CA GLU A 20 -15.86 1.72 -10.69
C GLU A 20 -15.14 0.47 -11.19
N ASP A 21 -15.66 -0.11 -12.28
CA ASP A 21 -15.40 -1.46 -12.81
C ASP A 21 -13.99 -2.03 -12.58
N THR A 22 -12.94 -1.29 -12.93
CA THR A 22 -11.54 -1.76 -12.86
C THR A 22 -10.62 -0.86 -12.03
N HIS A 23 -11.13 0.26 -11.49
CA HIS A 23 -10.31 1.27 -10.80
C HIS A 23 -10.35 1.12 -9.28
N PHE A 24 -10.06 -0.09 -8.82
CA PHE A 24 -9.97 -0.37 -7.39
C PHE A 24 -8.87 -1.37 -7.08
N VAL A 25 -8.39 -1.31 -5.84
CA VAL A 25 -7.41 -2.24 -5.30
C VAL A 25 -8.16 -3.34 -4.55
N GLN A 26 -7.89 -4.60 -4.87
CA GLN A 26 -8.41 -5.74 -4.12
C GLN A 26 -7.28 -6.38 -3.31
N CYS A 27 -7.52 -6.60 -2.01
CA CYS A 27 -6.60 -7.38 -1.20
C CYS A 27 -6.61 -8.85 -1.66
N PRO A 28 -5.46 -9.48 -1.91
CA PRO A 28 -5.38 -10.89 -2.30
C PRO A 28 -5.68 -11.85 -1.14
N SER A 29 -5.62 -11.38 0.10
CA SER A 29 -5.81 -12.18 1.31
C SER A 29 -7.27 -12.20 1.78
N VAL A 30 -7.86 -11.01 1.90
CA VAL A 30 -9.21 -10.84 2.44
C VAL A 30 -10.13 -10.43 1.29
N SER A 31 -10.97 -11.35 0.85
CA SER A 31 -11.89 -11.11 -0.28
C SER A 31 -12.80 -9.88 -0.07
N GLY A 32 -13.09 -9.51 1.19
CA GLY A 32 -13.90 -8.33 1.53
C GLY A 32 -13.17 -6.98 1.41
N HIS A 33 -11.83 -6.98 1.41
CA HIS A 33 -11.02 -5.77 1.34
C HIS A 33 -10.89 -5.30 -0.11
N LYS A 34 -11.63 -4.25 -0.44
CA LYS A 34 -11.61 -3.59 -1.74
C LYS A 34 -11.60 -2.08 -1.53
N PHE A 35 -10.71 -1.37 -2.20
CA PHE A 35 -10.44 0.02 -1.91
C PHE A 35 -10.45 0.85 -3.19
N CYS A 36 -11.13 1.98 -3.19
CA CYS A 36 -11.02 2.92 -4.30
C CYS A 36 -9.62 3.54 -4.33
N PHE A 37 -9.18 3.97 -5.51
CA PHE A 37 -7.87 4.61 -5.68
C PHE A 37 -7.66 5.82 -4.75
N PRO A 38 -8.65 6.71 -4.51
CA PRO A 38 -8.50 7.80 -3.54
C PRO A 38 -8.13 7.32 -2.13
N CYS A 39 -8.83 6.31 -1.59
CA CYS A 39 -8.52 5.77 -0.27
C CYS A 39 -7.18 5.02 -0.25
N SER A 40 -6.84 4.27 -1.31
CA SER A 40 -5.54 3.61 -1.44
C SER A 40 -4.40 4.63 -1.48
N ARG A 41 -4.54 5.70 -2.26
CA ARG A 41 -3.58 6.81 -2.36
C ARG A 41 -3.30 7.44 -1.00
N GLU A 42 -4.35 7.72 -0.23
CA GLU A 42 -4.21 8.29 1.10
C GLU A 42 -3.45 7.33 2.03
N SER A 43 -3.77 6.04 2.01
CA SER A 43 -3.07 5.04 2.80
C SER A 43 -1.60 4.88 2.41
N ILE A 44 -1.29 4.89 1.11
CA ILE A 44 0.08 4.84 0.59
C ILE A 44 0.89 6.04 1.10
N LYS A 45 0.35 7.25 0.99
CA LYS A 45 1.03 8.48 1.47
C LYS A 45 1.28 8.42 2.99
N LYS A 46 0.29 7.97 3.78
CA LYS A 46 0.45 7.79 5.24
C LYS A 46 1.55 6.79 5.60
N GLN A 47 1.72 5.75 4.78
CA GLN A 47 2.75 4.72 4.94
C GLN A 47 4.08 5.08 4.24
N GLY A 48 4.24 6.28 3.68
CA GLY A 48 5.41 6.66 2.87
C GLY A 48 6.75 6.68 3.62
N SER A 49 6.72 6.70 4.96
CA SER A 49 7.90 6.54 5.80
C SER A 49 8.32 5.08 6.01
N ALA A 50 7.45 4.12 5.69
CA ALA A 50 7.73 2.69 5.82
C ALA A 50 8.49 2.14 4.61
N GLN A 51 9.27 1.08 4.84
CA GLN A 51 9.99 0.37 3.79
C GLN A 51 9.03 -0.40 2.85
N GLU A 52 7.84 -0.75 3.31
CA GLU A 52 6.82 -1.44 2.53
C GLU A 52 5.48 -0.80 2.83
N VAL A 53 4.61 -0.73 1.80
CA VAL A 53 3.26 -0.19 1.94
C VAL A 53 2.29 -1.37 1.93
N TYR A 54 1.62 -1.59 3.06
CA TYR A 54 0.72 -2.72 3.27
C TYR A 54 -0.74 -2.37 2.95
N CYS A 55 -1.62 -3.35 3.19
CA CYS A 55 -3.05 -3.26 2.93
C CYS A 55 -3.67 -1.95 3.45
N PRO A 56 -4.50 -1.25 2.66
CA PRO A 56 -5.14 -0.01 3.07
C PRO A 56 -6.07 -0.11 4.29
N SER A 57 -6.50 -1.31 4.68
CA SER A 57 -7.25 -1.52 5.93
C SER A 57 -6.44 -1.23 7.19
N GLY A 58 -5.09 -1.17 7.09
CA GLY A 58 -4.19 -1.08 8.23
C GLY A 58 -3.78 -2.44 8.81
N GLU A 59 -4.36 -3.53 8.31
CA GLU A 59 -3.98 -4.89 8.69
C GLU A 59 -2.78 -5.38 7.85
N LYS A 60 -1.93 -6.22 8.44
CA LYS A 60 -0.87 -6.93 7.71
C LYS A 60 -1.41 -8.25 7.15
N CYS A 61 -2.25 -8.17 6.12
CA CYS A 61 -2.90 -9.35 5.56
C CYS A 61 -1.87 -10.27 4.87
N PRO A 62 -1.80 -11.57 5.21
CA PRO A 62 -0.84 -12.50 4.62
C PRO A 62 -1.23 -12.86 3.18
N LEU A 63 -0.25 -13.01 2.28
CA LEU A 63 -0.50 -13.58 0.96
C LEU A 63 -1.09 -14.99 1.09
N ALA A 64 -2.04 -15.34 0.22
CA ALA A 64 -2.71 -16.64 0.27
C ALA A 64 -1.68 -17.79 0.23
N GLY A 65 -1.69 -18.65 1.25
CA GLY A 65 -0.75 -19.76 1.38
C GLY A 65 0.64 -19.39 1.92
N SER A 66 0.84 -18.18 2.43
CA SER A 66 2.12 -17.71 3.00
C SER A 66 1.91 -16.97 4.33
N HIS A 67 2.99 -16.78 5.10
CA HIS A 67 3.01 -15.90 6.28
C HIS A 67 3.48 -14.48 5.93
N MET A 68 3.94 -14.26 4.70
CA MET A 68 4.45 -12.96 4.25
C MET A 68 3.28 -11.98 4.04
N PRO A 69 3.35 -10.75 4.59
CA PRO A 69 2.32 -9.76 4.40
C PRO A 69 2.29 -9.29 2.94
N TRP A 70 1.10 -9.06 2.41
CA TRP A 70 0.95 -8.42 1.12
C TRP A 70 1.30 -6.93 1.22
N ALA A 71 2.12 -6.47 0.27
CA ALA A 71 2.48 -5.08 0.09
C ALA A 71 2.29 -4.67 -1.37
N PHE A 72 2.08 -3.37 -1.59
CA PHE A 72 2.01 -2.81 -2.94
C PHE A 72 3.36 -2.88 -3.64
N MET A 73 3.33 -3.23 -4.92
CA MET A 73 4.50 -3.09 -5.79
C MET A 73 4.69 -1.63 -6.20
N GLN A 74 5.94 -1.25 -6.52
CA GLN A 74 6.26 0.13 -6.91
C GLN A 74 5.46 0.59 -8.14
N GLY A 75 5.23 -0.30 -9.12
CA GLY A 75 4.41 0.01 -10.29
C GLY A 75 2.95 0.31 -9.93
N GLU A 76 2.37 -0.46 -9.00
CA GLU A 76 1.01 -0.21 -8.50
C GLU A 76 0.94 1.11 -7.73
N ILE A 77 1.95 1.41 -6.91
CA ILE A 77 2.07 2.69 -6.22
C ILE A 77 2.12 3.84 -7.24
N ALA A 78 2.92 3.73 -8.29
CA ALA A 78 3.00 4.74 -9.35
C ALA A 78 1.66 4.96 -10.04
N THR A 79 0.95 3.89 -10.40
CA THR A 79 -0.36 3.98 -11.03
C THR A 79 -1.41 4.61 -10.12
N ILE A 80 -1.42 4.28 -8.82
CA ILE A 80 -2.42 4.82 -7.87
C ILE A 80 -2.13 6.29 -7.52
N LEU A 81 -0.85 6.65 -7.36
CA LEU A 81 -0.43 8.02 -7.04
C LEU A 81 -0.49 8.95 -8.25
N GLY A 82 -0.21 8.45 -9.46
CA GLY A 82 -0.14 9.27 -10.67
C GLY A 82 0.91 10.37 -10.53
N ASP A 83 0.51 11.63 -10.73
CA ASP A 83 1.40 12.81 -10.67
C ASP A 83 2.08 12.98 -9.30
N ASP A 84 1.47 12.48 -8.22
CA ASP A 84 2.03 12.57 -6.86
C ASP A 84 3.22 11.59 -6.61
N PHE A 85 3.47 10.67 -7.55
CA PHE A 85 4.45 9.60 -7.36
C PHE A 85 5.89 10.10 -7.21
N GLU A 86 6.31 11.07 -8.01
CA GLU A 86 7.68 11.60 -7.98
C GLU A 86 7.98 12.28 -6.64
N GLN A 87 7.01 13.04 -6.12
CA GLN A 87 7.13 13.65 -4.79
C GLN A 87 7.21 12.58 -3.69
N PHE A 88 6.32 11.59 -3.73
CA PHE A 88 6.32 10.48 -2.77
C PHE A 88 7.65 9.72 -2.75
N LYS A 89 8.22 9.44 -3.92
CA LYS A 89 9.52 8.78 -4.05
C LYS A 89 10.64 9.60 -3.40
N LYS A 90 10.69 10.90 -3.68
CA LYS A 90 11.70 11.80 -3.11
C LYS A 90 11.61 11.89 -1.57
N GLU A 91 10.40 12.00 -1.04
CA GLU A 91 10.18 12.02 0.42
C GLU A 91 10.65 10.73 1.08
N ARG A 92 10.37 9.58 0.45
CA ARG A 92 10.80 8.27 0.95
C ARG A 92 12.32 8.08 0.90
N GLU A 93 12.97 8.54 -0.16
CA GLU A 93 14.44 8.51 -0.28
C GLU A 93 15.11 9.39 0.80
N ALA A 94 14.58 10.60 1.03
CA ALA A 94 15.06 11.49 2.09
C ALA A 94 14.91 10.87 3.49
N ASN A 95 13.81 10.16 3.73
CA ASN A 95 13.58 9.47 5.00
C ASN A 95 14.53 8.27 5.21
N ASN A 96 14.82 7.49 4.16
CA ASN A 96 15.69 6.31 4.24
C ASN A 96 17.18 6.67 4.45
N SER A 97 17.62 7.86 4.01
CA SER A 97 18.98 8.34 4.27
C SER A 97 19.27 8.61 5.75
N THR A 98 18.25 8.82 6.59
CA THR A 98 18.45 9.09 8.02
C THR A 98 18.78 7.82 8.82
N THR A 99 18.28 6.66 8.42
CA THR A 99 18.50 5.38 9.14
C THR A 99 19.89 4.78 8.89
N THR A 100 20.54 5.10 7.76
CA THR A 100 21.87 4.55 7.44
C THR A 100 23.02 5.29 8.18
N ALA A 101 22.78 6.48 8.74
CA ALA A 101 23.81 7.24 9.45
C ALA A 101 24.05 6.78 10.92
N LEU A 102 23.27 5.84 11.47
CA LEU A 102 23.36 5.42 12.87
C LEU A 102 23.91 4.00 13.08
N VAL A 103 24.18 3.21 12.03
CA VAL A 103 24.64 1.80 12.14
C VAL A 103 26.10 1.61 11.71
N GLN A 104 26.97 2.58 11.99
CA GLN A 104 28.42 2.42 11.77
C GLN A 104 29.28 2.83 12.97
N ASN A 105 28.77 2.79 14.21
CA ASN A 105 29.59 3.10 15.38
C ASN A 105 29.46 2.09 16.53
N SER A 106 29.53 0.80 16.22
CA SER A 106 29.60 -0.26 17.24
C SER A 106 30.41 -1.48 16.79
N THR A 107 31.63 -1.27 16.29
CA THR A 107 32.66 -2.33 16.30
C THR A 107 34.04 -1.70 16.37
N ASN A 108 34.54 -1.43 17.57
CA ASN A 108 35.98 -1.32 17.86
C ASN A 108 36.18 -1.16 19.38
N GLN A 109 35.94 -2.23 20.13
CA GLN A 109 36.56 -2.43 21.44
C GLN A 109 36.86 -3.90 21.64
N VAL A 110 38.01 -4.34 21.12
CA VAL A 110 38.85 -5.36 21.77
C VAL A 110 40.30 -4.94 21.51
N THR A 111 40.83 -4.12 22.42
CA THR A 111 42.27 -3.85 22.55
C THR A 111 42.84 -4.77 23.62
N ASN A 112 43.88 -5.52 23.24
CA ASN A 112 44.99 -6.09 24.02
C ASN A 112 44.70 -6.75 25.37
#